data_AF-A0A0M4E986-F1
#
_entry.id   AF-A0A0M4E986-F1
#
_cell.length_a   1.000
_cell.length_b   1.000
_cell.length_c   1.000
_cell.angle_alpha   90.00
_cell.angle_beta   90.00
_cell.angle_gamma   90.00
#
_symmetry.space_group_name_H-M   'P 1'
#
loop_
_entity.id
_entity.type
_entity.pdbx_description
1 polymer ?
#
loop_
_entity_poly.entity_id
_entity_poly.type
_entity_poly.pdbx_seq_one_letter_code
_entity_poly.pdbx_strand_id
1 'polypeptide(L)'
;MGTKDTSPNNWLRQILVYSKEINVVSLDYAELVKEGCYGLAVYNVHTISSCLAKLIDKLLEVDWMTPDKLHVIGHGLGAHVAGQLSNYVNQKLKHITGLDPLSAEFHKLHKRAKLDKDDAEFVDVIHTDPFERGMLLPVGHADFYPNPAMAYQTGCESPITRSLCNHERASQLYAQSVLSSIGFWGKKCENMIKYAEKDCGQHIYAVMG
;
A
#
# COMPACT_ATOMS: atom_id res chain seq x y z
N MET A 1 6.40 13.60 2.07
CA MET A 1 5.64 12.35 2.32
C MET A 1 4.63 12.61 3.42
N GLY A 2 3.60 11.76 3.57
CA GLY A 2 2.76 11.74 4.75
C GLY A 2 1.83 12.93 4.98
N THR A 3 1.61 13.78 3.97
CA THR A 3 0.61 14.87 4.06
C THR A 3 -0.76 14.32 3.64
N LYS A 4 -1.83 14.92 4.17
CA LYS A 4 -3.21 14.59 3.74
C LYS A 4 -3.51 15.01 2.29
N ASP A 5 -2.67 15.86 1.69
CA ASP A 5 -2.89 16.48 0.37
C ASP A 5 -2.10 15.79 -0.77
N THR A 6 -1.30 14.76 -0.46
CA THR A 6 -0.56 13.95 -1.45
C THR A 6 -1.09 12.52 -1.55
N SER A 7 -0.48 11.67 -2.37
CA SER A 7 -0.83 10.25 -2.44
C SER A 7 -0.82 9.59 -1.05
N PRO A 8 -1.81 8.71 -0.77
CA PRO A 8 -2.85 8.25 -1.72
C PRO A 8 -4.07 9.19 -1.82
N ASN A 9 -4.18 10.23 -1.00
CA ASN A 9 -5.42 11.00 -0.82
C ASN A 9 -5.85 11.82 -2.05
N ASN A 10 -4.91 12.40 -2.79
CA ASN A 10 -5.19 13.16 -4.01
C ASN A 10 -5.90 12.33 -5.09
N TRP A 11 -5.75 11.01 -5.08
CA TRP A 11 -6.43 10.08 -5.99
C TRP A 11 -7.61 9.36 -5.32
N LEU A 12 -7.40 8.79 -4.12
CA LEU A 12 -8.37 7.87 -3.51
C LEU A 12 -9.45 8.58 -2.70
N ARG A 13 -9.13 9.65 -1.96
CA ARG A 13 -10.02 10.15 -0.90
C ARG A 13 -11.39 10.56 -1.44
N GLN A 14 -11.41 11.32 -2.54
CA GLN A 14 -12.67 11.74 -3.15
C GLN A 14 -13.45 10.55 -3.70
N ILE A 15 -12.77 9.63 -4.39
CA ILE A 15 -13.42 8.43 -4.94
C ILE A 15 -14.06 7.60 -3.82
N LEU A 16 -13.34 7.34 -2.74
CA LEU A 16 -13.86 6.58 -1.59
C LEU A 16 -15.06 7.27 -0.95
N VAL A 17 -15.01 8.59 -0.74
CA VAL A 17 -16.10 9.36 -0.12
C VAL A 17 -17.35 9.40 -1.01
N TYR A 18 -17.19 9.52 -2.33
CA TYR A 18 -18.33 9.70 -3.25
C TYR A 18 -18.87 8.41 -3.86
N SER A 19 -18.08 7.32 -3.89
CA SER A 19 -18.49 6.06 -4.51
C SER A 19 -18.88 4.96 -3.51
N LYS A 20 -18.62 5.15 -2.21
CA LYS A 20 -18.89 4.16 -1.16
C LYS A 20 -19.51 4.84 0.06
N GLU A 21 -20.42 4.14 0.73
CA GLU A 21 -20.99 4.56 2.02
C GLU A 21 -20.05 4.17 3.17
N ILE A 22 -18.91 4.86 3.27
CA ILE A 22 -17.86 4.55 4.25
C ILE A 22 -17.31 5.83 4.90
N ASN A 23 -16.67 5.66 6.06
CA ASN A 23 -15.92 6.72 6.71
C ASN A 23 -14.47 6.72 6.20
N VAL A 24 -13.95 7.88 5.79
CA VAL A 24 -12.58 8.02 5.27
C VAL A 24 -11.75 8.95 6.15
N VAL A 25 -10.79 8.37 6.88
CA VAL A 25 -9.85 9.10 7.74
C VAL A 25 -8.49 9.20 7.05
N SER A 26 -8.05 10.42 6.75
CA SER A 26 -6.70 10.66 6.21
C SER A 26 -5.76 11.02 7.34
N LEU A 27 -4.72 10.22 7.53
CA LEU A 27 -3.67 10.50 8.51
C LEU A 27 -2.68 11.51 7.92
N ASP A 28 -2.44 12.61 8.66
CA ASP A 28 -1.38 13.56 8.36
C ASP A 28 -0.28 13.43 9.40
N TYR A 29 0.93 13.11 8.95
CA TYR A 29 2.12 12.94 9.77
C TYR A 29 3.34 13.61 9.13
N ALA A 30 3.12 14.58 8.25
CA ALA A 30 4.17 15.22 7.44
C ALA A 30 5.31 15.82 8.28
N GLU A 31 4.98 16.35 9.47
CA GLU A 31 5.96 16.90 10.41
C GLU A 31 7.00 15.87 10.89
N LEU A 32 6.64 14.58 10.90
CA LEU A 32 7.52 13.48 11.31
C LEU A 32 8.33 12.91 10.13
N VAL A 33 7.99 13.26 8.89
CA VAL A 33 8.58 12.68 7.67
C VAL A 33 8.99 13.76 6.66
N LYS A 34 9.60 14.83 7.16
CA LYS A 34 10.08 15.94 6.35
C LYS A 34 11.09 15.48 5.29
N GLU A 35 10.98 16.10 4.12
CA GLU A 35 11.87 15.83 2.99
C GLU A 35 13.33 16.14 3.35
N GLY A 36 14.27 15.38 2.79
CA GLY A 36 15.70 15.49 3.07
C GLY A 36 16.21 14.63 4.24
N CYS A 37 15.33 14.09 5.08
CA CYS A 37 15.70 13.29 6.26
C CYS A 37 15.11 11.87 6.21
N TYR A 38 15.43 11.10 5.15
CA TYR A 38 14.80 9.77 4.93
C TYR A 38 15.03 8.78 6.08
N GLY A 39 16.25 8.69 6.63
CA GLY A 39 16.52 7.81 7.78
C GLY A 39 15.69 8.16 9.02
N LEU A 40 15.44 9.44 9.26
CA LEU A 40 14.55 9.89 10.34
C LEU A 40 13.09 9.57 10.03
N ALA A 41 12.67 9.68 8.78
CA ALA A 41 11.33 9.30 8.36
C ALA A 41 11.07 7.80 8.57
N VAL A 42 12.04 6.94 8.21
CA VAL A 42 12.01 5.48 8.46
C VAL A 42 11.99 5.21 9.97
N TYR A 43 12.85 5.89 10.73
CA TYR A 43 12.85 5.77 12.19
C TYR A 43 11.47 6.13 12.77
N ASN A 44 10.84 7.23 12.34
CA ASN A 44 9.59 7.70 12.91
C ASN A 44 8.35 6.84 12.60
N VAL A 45 8.44 5.85 11.70
CA VAL A 45 7.31 4.95 11.38
C VAL A 45 6.73 4.30 12.63
N HIS A 46 7.56 3.89 13.60
CA HIS A 46 7.08 3.26 14.84
C HIS A 46 6.24 4.22 15.68
N THR A 47 6.67 5.48 15.80
CA THR A 47 5.94 6.54 16.52
C THR A 47 4.59 6.80 15.86
N ILE A 48 4.57 6.95 14.54
CA ILE A 48 3.35 7.20 13.77
C ILE A 48 2.37 6.03 13.96
N SER A 49 2.86 4.80 13.84
CA SER A 49 2.06 3.58 13.95
C SER A 49 1.48 3.39 15.36
N SER A 50 2.28 3.64 16.41
CA SER A 50 1.82 3.59 17.80
C SER A 50 0.75 4.65 18.10
N CYS A 51 0.89 5.87 17.55
CA CYS A 51 -0.13 6.90 17.70
C CYS A 51 -1.43 6.56 16.97
N LEU A 52 -1.33 6.00 15.75
CA LEU A 52 -2.48 5.52 14.99
C LEU A 52 -3.18 4.36 15.72
N ALA A 53 -2.43 3.45 16.33
CA ALA A 53 -2.98 2.35 17.12
C ALA A 53 -3.85 2.86 18.28
N LYS A 54 -3.36 3.83 19.04
CA LYS A 54 -4.12 4.45 20.15
C LYS A 54 -5.44 5.06 19.66
N LEU A 55 -5.43 5.70 18.50
CA LEU A 55 -6.66 6.23 17.90
C LEU A 55 -7.62 5.09 17.53
N ILE A 56 -7.14 4.06 16.84
CA ILE A 56 -7.95 2.92 16.40
C ILE A 56 -8.54 2.17 17.59
N ASP A 57 -7.71 1.84 18.59
CA ASP A 57 -8.17 1.19 19.82
C ASP A 57 -9.23 2.05 20.53
N LYS A 58 -9.07 3.38 20.55
CA LYS A 58 -10.09 4.25 21.15
C LYS A 58 -11.40 4.25 20.38
N LEU A 59 -11.36 4.22 19.05
CA LEU A 59 -12.55 4.14 18.21
C LEU A 59 -13.28 2.81 18.37
N LEU A 60 -12.55 1.71 18.59
CA LEU A 60 -13.11 0.41 18.91
C LEU A 60 -13.72 0.38 20.31
N GLU A 61 -13.07 0.98 21.31
CA GLU A 61 -13.54 1.03 22.70
C GLU A 61 -14.86 1.79 22.86
N VAL A 62 -15.10 2.82 22.05
CA VAL A 62 -16.33 3.64 22.09
C VAL A 62 -17.40 3.15 21.09
N ASP A 63 -17.25 1.95 20.55
CA ASP A 63 -18.16 1.32 19.59
C ASP A 63 -18.43 2.16 18.32
N TRP A 64 -17.49 3.04 17.93
CA TRP A 64 -17.63 3.85 16.72
C TRP A 64 -17.45 3.02 15.44
N MET A 65 -16.66 1.95 15.52
CA MET A 65 -16.49 0.96 14.46
C MET A 65 -16.21 -0.43 15.04
N THR A 66 -16.37 -1.47 14.23
CA THR A 66 -15.95 -2.84 14.58
C THR A 66 -14.65 -3.19 13.86
N PRO A 67 -13.82 -4.11 14.40
CA PRO A 67 -12.57 -4.54 13.76
C PRO A 67 -12.79 -5.05 12.33
N ASP A 68 -13.90 -5.75 12.09
CA ASP A 68 -14.29 -6.30 10.78
C ASP A 68 -14.50 -5.24 9.69
N LYS A 69 -14.69 -3.98 10.06
CA LYS A 69 -14.94 -2.87 9.13
C LYS A 69 -13.71 -2.00 8.91
N LEU A 70 -12.59 -2.31 9.56
CA LEU A 70 -11.36 -1.52 9.45
C LEU A 70 -10.50 -2.02 8.28
N HIS A 71 -10.24 -1.13 7.32
CA HIS A 71 -9.30 -1.31 6.23
C HIS A 71 -8.27 -0.17 6.26
N VAL A 72 -6.99 -0.53 6.33
CA VAL A 72 -5.89 0.43 6.35
C VAL A 72 -5.19 0.43 5.00
N ILE A 73 -5.13 1.59 4.34
CA ILE A 73 -4.48 1.75 3.03
C ILE A 73 -3.25 2.66 3.21
N GLY A 74 -2.08 2.19 2.81
CA GLY A 74 -0.82 2.93 2.94
C GLY A 74 -0.06 3.02 1.63
N HIS A 75 0.40 4.21 1.25
CA HIS A 75 1.24 4.43 0.06
C HIS A 75 2.69 4.70 0.43
N GLY A 76 3.63 4.08 -0.28
CA GLY A 76 5.06 4.24 -0.05
C GLY A 76 5.46 3.98 1.40
N LEU A 77 5.95 5.02 2.10
CA LEU A 77 6.28 4.93 3.52
C LEU A 77 5.06 4.56 4.40
N GLY A 78 3.88 5.02 4.00
CA GLY A 78 2.63 4.76 4.70
C GLY A 78 2.21 3.28 4.68
N ALA A 79 2.67 2.49 3.72
CA ALA A 79 2.44 1.05 3.71
C ALA A 79 3.11 0.37 4.93
N HIS A 80 4.30 0.85 5.33
CA HIS A 80 4.98 0.37 6.52
C HIS A 80 4.38 0.91 7.81
N VAL A 81 3.79 2.11 7.79
CA VAL A 81 2.96 2.60 8.90
C VAL A 81 1.76 1.66 9.11
N ALA A 82 1.08 1.27 8.02
CA ALA A 82 -0.04 0.35 8.07
C ALA A 82 0.34 -1.05 8.57
N GLY A 83 1.51 -1.57 8.17
CA GLY A 83 2.02 -2.84 8.69
C GLY A 83 2.42 -2.76 10.16
N GLN A 84 3.24 -1.78 10.54
CA GLN A 84 3.72 -1.62 11.91
C GLN A 84 2.60 -1.33 12.92
N LEU A 85 1.48 -0.74 12.47
CA LEU A 85 0.27 -0.56 13.27
C LEU A 85 -0.15 -1.86 13.97
N SER A 86 -0.02 -3.00 13.29
CA SER A 86 -0.41 -4.32 13.79
C SER A 86 0.34 -4.74 15.06
N ASN A 87 1.53 -4.18 15.32
CA ASN A 87 2.31 -4.46 16.53
C ASN A 87 1.73 -3.78 17.78
N TYR A 88 0.86 -2.78 17.60
CA TYR A 88 0.44 -1.87 18.66
C TYR A 88 -1.06 -1.91 18.94
N VAL A 89 -1.89 -2.30 17.96
CA VAL A 89 -3.34 -2.46 18.17
C VAL A 89 -3.65 -3.69 19.01
N ASN A 90 -4.71 -3.62 19.82
CA ASN A 90 -5.10 -4.75 20.67
C ASN A 90 -5.74 -5.90 19.90
N GLN A 91 -6.28 -5.61 18.72
CA GLN A 91 -7.04 -6.56 17.89
C GLN A 91 -6.36 -6.77 16.55
N LYS A 92 -6.44 -7.99 16.03
CA LYS A 92 -5.89 -8.35 14.72
C LYS A 92 -6.59 -7.54 13.63
N LEU A 93 -5.82 -6.82 12.82
CA LEU A 93 -6.32 -6.11 11.66
C LEU A 93 -6.86 -7.09 10.62
N LYS A 94 -7.94 -6.73 9.95
CA LYS A 94 -8.54 -7.58 8.92
C LYS A 94 -7.93 -7.39 7.56
N HIS A 95 -7.76 -6.15 7.15
CA HIS A 95 -7.31 -5.83 5.81
C HIS A 95 -6.33 -4.66 5.82
N ILE A 96 -5.16 -4.88 5.22
CA ILE A 96 -4.22 -3.83 4.84
C ILE A 96 -4.01 -3.86 3.33
N THR A 97 -4.04 -2.70 2.67
CA THR A 97 -3.52 -2.56 1.31
C THR A 97 -2.24 -1.73 1.29
N GLY A 98 -1.18 -2.30 0.74
CA GLY A 98 0.08 -1.62 0.46
C GLY A 98 0.14 -1.10 -0.97
N LEU A 99 0.25 0.21 -1.15
CA LEU A 99 0.41 0.86 -2.46
C LEU A 99 1.88 1.23 -2.66
N ASP A 100 2.57 0.44 -3.47
CA ASP A 100 4.01 0.54 -3.78
C ASP A 100 4.90 0.78 -2.54
N PRO A 101 4.95 -0.18 -1.58
CA PRO A 101 5.72 -0.03 -0.34
C PRO A 101 7.20 0.30 -0.63
N LEU A 102 7.81 1.24 0.11
CA LEU A 102 9.20 1.65 -0.18
C LEU A 102 10.22 0.56 0.17
N SER A 103 11.22 0.36 -0.70
CA SER A 103 12.26 -0.65 -0.49
C SER A 103 13.46 -0.16 0.33
N ALA A 104 13.87 1.09 0.12
CA ALA A 104 15.05 1.67 0.74
C ALA A 104 14.95 1.63 2.27
N GLU A 105 16.01 1.21 2.94
CA GLU A 105 16.07 0.88 4.38
C GLU A 105 15.20 -0.29 4.84
N PHE A 106 13.97 -0.48 4.34
CA PHE A 106 13.03 -1.51 4.82
C PHE A 106 13.40 -2.94 4.44
N HIS A 107 14.00 -3.19 3.27
CA HIS A 107 14.28 -4.56 2.80
C HIS A 107 15.15 -5.38 3.79
N LYS A 108 16.05 -4.71 4.53
CA LYS A 108 16.93 -5.34 5.54
C LYS A 108 16.32 -5.45 6.93
N LEU A 109 15.21 -4.74 7.18
CA LEU A 109 14.59 -4.72 8.50
C LEU A 109 13.86 -6.02 8.81
N HIS A 110 13.75 -6.34 10.09
CA HIS A 110 12.90 -7.43 10.58
C HIS A 110 11.44 -7.21 10.15
N LYS A 111 10.67 -8.29 9.94
CA LYS A 111 9.27 -8.20 9.46
C LYS A 111 8.40 -7.26 10.28
N ARG A 112 8.56 -7.25 11.61
CA ARG A 112 7.86 -6.32 12.52
C ARG A 112 8.11 -4.83 12.26
N ALA A 113 9.16 -4.48 11.51
CA ALA A 113 9.52 -3.10 11.22
C ALA A 113 9.17 -2.69 9.78
N LYS A 114 8.49 -3.54 9.01
CA LYS A 114 8.02 -3.25 7.65
C LYS A 114 6.64 -3.87 7.44
N LEU A 115 6.08 -3.71 6.23
CA LEU A 115 4.83 -4.38 5.89
C LEU A 115 5.12 -5.86 5.67
N ASP A 116 4.30 -6.73 6.22
CA ASP A 116 4.36 -8.17 6.08
C ASP A 116 2.95 -8.76 6.03
N LYS A 117 2.78 -9.91 5.36
CA LYS A 117 1.50 -10.60 5.26
C LYS A 117 0.94 -10.93 6.64
N ASP A 118 1.79 -11.17 7.63
CA ASP A 118 1.39 -11.49 9.00
C ASP A 118 0.81 -10.28 9.75
N ASP A 119 0.71 -9.08 9.17
CA ASP A 119 0.22 -7.86 9.83
C ASP A 119 -1.32 -7.79 9.90
N ALA A 120 -2.04 -8.40 8.95
CA ALA A 120 -3.50 -8.50 8.94
C ALA A 120 -3.99 -9.90 8.55
N GLU A 121 -5.29 -10.18 8.65
CA GLU A 121 -5.88 -11.43 8.12
C GLU A 121 -5.73 -11.52 6.60
N PHE A 122 -5.79 -10.37 5.93
CA PHE A 122 -5.49 -10.23 4.51
C PHE A 122 -4.67 -8.97 4.25
N VAL A 123 -3.66 -9.12 3.38
CA VAL A 123 -2.76 -8.05 2.98
C VAL A 123 -2.60 -8.17 1.48
N ASP A 124 -3.01 -7.14 0.75
CA ASP A 124 -2.81 -7.06 -0.69
C ASP A 124 -1.90 -5.88 -1.03
N VAL A 125 -1.09 -6.04 -2.06
CA VAL A 125 -0.03 -5.09 -2.39
C VAL A 125 -0.01 -4.82 -3.88
N ILE A 126 0.08 -3.56 -4.27
CA ILE A 126 0.21 -3.14 -5.67
C ILE A 126 1.62 -2.56 -5.87
N HIS A 127 2.44 -3.22 -6.67
CA HIS A 127 3.83 -2.86 -6.96
C HIS A 127 3.93 -2.18 -8.33
N THR A 128 4.16 -0.88 -8.35
CA THR A 128 4.23 -0.10 -9.61
C THR A 128 5.61 0.43 -9.93
N ASP A 129 6.51 0.52 -8.95
CA ASP A 129 7.92 0.90 -9.12
C ASP A 129 8.91 -0.10 -8.46
N PRO A 130 8.74 -1.43 -8.61
CA PRO A 130 9.48 -2.44 -7.83
C PRO A 130 10.99 -2.49 -8.12
N PHE A 131 11.46 -1.82 -9.17
CA PHE A 131 12.88 -1.80 -9.57
C PHE A 131 13.61 -0.52 -9.18
N GLU A 132 12.89 0.49 -8.65
CA GLU A 132 13.50 1.75 -8.18
C GLU A 132 13.08 2.07 -6.74
N ARG A 133 11.87 2.58 -6.48
CA ARG A 133 11.43 2.98 -5.13
C ARG A 133 10.74 1.87 -4.36
N GLY A 134 9.92 1.08 -5.04
CA GLY A 134 9.03 0.07 -4.46
C GLY A 134 9.77 -1.22 -4.08
N MET A 135 9.18 -2.01 -3.21
CA MET A 135 9.65 -3.35 -2.88
C MET A 135 9.48 -4.29 -4.08
N LEU A 136 10.53 -5.01 -4.46
CA LEU A 136 10.41 -6.06 -5.48
C LEU A 136 9.78 -7.34 -4.91
N LEU A 137 10.22 -7.73 -3.71
CA LEU A 137 9.79 -8.98 -3.09
C LEU A 137 8.36 -8.86 -2.57
N PRO A 138 7.57 -9.94 -2.66
CA PRO A 138 6.21 -9.94 -2.17
C PRO A 138 6.19 -9.76 -0.65
N VAL A 139 5.26 -8.94 -0.17
CA VAL A 139 5.07 -8.66 1.27
C VAL A 139 3.62 -8.83 1.71
N GLY A 140 2.73 -9.25 0.82
CA GLY A 140 1.33 -9.54 1.13
C GLY A 140 0.97 -11.02 1.00
N HIS A 141 -0.34 -11.27 1.12
CA HIS A 141 -0.98 -12.51 0.71
C HIS A 141 -1.21 -12.53 -0.81
N ALA A 142 -1.48 -11.35 -1.39
CA ALA A 142 -1.62 -11.14 -2.82
C ALA A 142 -0.79 -9.93 -3.25
N ASP A 143 0.22 -10.16 -4.10
CA ASP A 143 1.09 -9.11 -4.61
C ASP A 143 0.87 -8.97 -6.13
N PHE A 144 0.38 -7.80 -6.53
CA PHE A 144 0.04 -7.46 -7.91
C PHE A 144 1.14 -6.59 -8.52
N TYR A 145 1.62 -7.01 -9.69
CA TYR A 145 2.65 -6.30 -10.44
C TYR A 145 2.06 -5.86 -11.79
N PRO A 146 1.31 -4.75 -11.86
CA PRO A 146 0.76 -4.23 -13.11
C PRO A 146 1.89 -3.84 -14.08
N ASN A 147 1.70 -4.18 -15.35
CA ASN A 147 2.65 -3.90 -16.44
C ASN A 147 4.10 -4.38 -16.17
N PRO A 148 4.33 -5.59 -15.63
CA PRO A 148 5.65 -5.96 -15.09
C PRO A 148 6.70 -6.20 -16.17
N ALA A 149 6.27 -6.39 -17.42
CA ALA A 149 7.16 -6.49 -18.58
C ALA A 149 7.68 -5.14 -19.06
N MET A 150 7.03 -4.04 -18.66
CA MET A 150 7.50 -2.69 -18.92
C MET A 150 8.28 -2.23 -17.68
N ALA A 151 9.48 -1.67 -17.87
CA ALA A 151 10.24 -1.04 -16.78
C ALA A 151 9.56 0.25 -16.24
N TYR A 152 8.36 0.57 -16.73
CA TYR A 152 7.58 1.75 -16.37
C TYR A 152 6.08 1.49 -16.58
N GLN A 153 5.26 2.21 -15.85
CA GLN A 153 3.81 2.21 -16.03
C GLN A 153 3.44 3.03 -17.25
N THR A 154 2.38 2.64 -17.98
CA THR A 154 1.84 3.44 -19.11
C THR A 154 1.65 4.90 -18.68
N GLY A 155 2.08 5.89 -19.48
CA GLY A 155 2.03 7.31 -19.11
C GLY A 155 3.21 7.81 -18.25
N CYS A 156 4.17 6.95 -17.91
CA CYS A 156 5.39 7.28 -17.17
C CYS A 156 6.67 7.14 -18.03
N GLU A 157 6.60 7.54 -19.31
CA GLU A 157 7.66 7.31 -20.30
C GLU A 157 8.90 8.17 -20.05
N SER A 158 8.70 9.39 -19.53
CA SER A 158 9.77 10.37 -19.28
C SER A 158 10.82 9.82 -18.31
N PRO A 159 12.09 9.63 -18.73
CA PRO A 159 13.12 9.08 -17.84
C PRO A 159 13.37 9.92 -16.58
N ILE A 160 13.11 11.22 -16.63
CA ILE A 160 13.36 12.15 -15.52
C ILE A 160 12.32 11.95 -14.40
N THR A 161 11.06 11.71 -14.77
CA THR A 161 9.94 11.61 -13.82
C THR A 161 9.42 10.19 -13.65
N ARG A 162 10.00 9.21 -14.38
CA ARG A 162 9.54 7.83 -14.47
C ARG A 162 9.27 7.21 -13.13
N SER A 163 10.25 7.15 -12.25
CA SER A 163 10.08 6.47 -10.96
C SER A 163 9.07 7.16 -10.05
N LEU A 164 9.04 8.50 -10.01
CA LEU A 164 8.00 9.19 -9.24
C LEU A 164 6.61 8.91 -9.82
N CYS A 165 6.46 8.94 -11.15
CA CYS A 165 5.20 8.63 -11.82
C CYS A 165 4.77 7.16 -11.59
N ASN A 166 5.70 6.21 -11.70
CA ASN A 166 5.49 4.80 -11.39
C ASN A 166 5.02 4.64 -9.94
N HIS A 167 5.71 5.26 -8.98
CA HIS A 167 5.38 5.18 -7.56
C HIS A 167 3.97 5.71 -7.27
N GLU A 168 3.57 6.81 -7.90
CA GLU A 168 2.23 7.39 -7.78
C GLU A 168 1.13 6.56 -8.48
N ARG A 169 1.49 5.71 -9.45
CA ARG A 169 0.53 4.91 -10.22
C ARG A 169 -0.21 3.90 -9.37
N ALA A 170 0.37 3.38 -8.27
CA ALA A 170 -0.33 2.43 -7.40
C ALA A 170 -1.62 3.03 -6.82
N SER A 171 -1.56 4.28 -6.35
CA SER A 171 -2.73 5.02 -5.88
C SER A 171 -3.78 5.20 -6.99
N GLN A 172 -3.34 5.53 -8.20
CA GLN A 172 -4.25 5.73 -9.33
C GLN A 172 -4.94 4.44 -9.76
N LEU A 173 -4.22 3.32 -9.80
CA LEU A 173 -4.78 2.01 -10.16
C LEU A 173 -5.79 1.54 -9.12
N TYR A 174 -5.49 1.71 -7.84
CA TYR A 174 -6.45 1.42 -6.77
C TYR A 174 -7.68 2.33 -6.83
N ALA A 175 -7.49 3.64 -7.08
CA ALA A 175 -8.62 4.54 -7.29
C ALA A 175 -9.51 4.09 -8.46
N GLN A 176 -8.93 3.60 -9.54
CA GLN A 176 -9.67 3.09 -10.69
C GLN A 176 -10.34 1.73 -10.40
N SER A 177 -9.72 0.84 -9.60
CA SER A 177 -10.31 -0.45 -9.23
C SER A 177 -11.61 -0.26 -8.46
N VAL A 178 -11.66 0.71 -7.54
CA VAL A 178 -12.87 1.06 -6.77
C VAL A 178 -14.06 1.43 -7.67
N LEU A 179 -13.80 2.06 -8.82
CA LEU A 179 -14.81 2.50 -9.79
C LEU A 179 -15.10 1.46 -10.89
N SER A 180 -14.27 0.44 -11.03
CA SER A 180 -14.36 -0.49 -12.14
C SER A 180 -15.47 -1.51 -11.95
N SER A 181 -16.34 -1.66 -12.95
CA SER A 181 -17.35 -2.73 -12.99
C SER A 181 -16.83 -4.05 -13.57
N ILE A 182 -15.68 -4.01 -14.26
CA ILE A 182 -15.06 -5.20 -14.88
C ILE A 182 -13.90 -5.76 -14.05
N GLY A 183 -13.32 -4.97 -13.15
CA GLY A 183 -12.17 -5.33 -12.32
C GLY A 183 -10.83 -5.29 -13.05
N PHE A 184 -9.75 -5.22 -12.26
CA PHE A 184 -8.37 -5.34 -12.73
C PHE A 184 -7.86 -6.75 -12.46
N TRP A 185 -8.08 -7.67 -13.39
CA TRP A 185 -7.75 -9.08 -13.19
C TRP A 185 -6.25 -9.36 -13.29
N GLY A 186 -5.66 -9.82 -12.19
CA GLY A 186 -4.32 -10.39 -12.14
C GLY A 186 -4.36 -11.90 -12.35
N LYS A 187 -3.47 -12.43 -13.20
CA LYS A 187 -3.23 -13.88 -13.31
C LYS A 187 -2.05 -14.24 -12.39
N LYS A 188 -2.23 -15.24 -11.53
CA LYS A 188 -1.13 -15.79 -10.73
C LYS A 188 -0.04 -16.31 -11.65
N CYS A 189 1.19 -15.93 -11.38
CA CYS A 189 2.37 -16.40 -12.08
C CYS A 189 3.45 -16.74 -11.05
N GLU A 190 4.31 -17.69 -11.35
CA GLU A 190 5.38 -18.09 -10.42
C GLU A 190 6.37 -16.95 -10.17
N ASN A 191 6.74 -16.23 -11.22
CA ASN A 191 7.64 -15.10 -11.18
C ASN A 191 7.51 -14.24 -12.46
N MET A 192 8.20 -13.11 -12.51
CA MET A 192 8.16 -12.19 -13.65
C MET A 192 8.77 -12.77 -14.93
N ILE A 193 9.71 -13.73 -14.83
CA ILE A 193 10.31 -14.40 -16.00
C ILE A 193 9.25 -15.25 -16.69
N LYS A 194 8.55 -16.10 -15.93
CA LYS A 194 7.43 -16.91 -16.41
C LYS A 194 6.31 -16.06 -17.01
N TYR A 195 6.05 -14.88 -16.44
CA TYR A 195 5.11 -13.93 -17.02
C TYR A 195 5.60 -13.42 -18.39
N ALA A 196 6.86 -13.02 -18.52
CA ALA A 196 7.45 -12.54 -19.77
C ALA A 196 7.46 -13.63 -20.87
N GLU A 197 7.68 -14.89 -20.48
CA GLU A 197 7.59 -16.06 -21.35
C GLU A 197 6.14 -16.45 -21.73
N LYS A 198 5.14 -15.78 -21.13
CA LYS A 198 3.71 -16.12 -21.24
C LYS A 198 3.36 -17.51 -20.72
N ASP A 199 4.12 -18.02 -19.76
CA ASP A 199 4.01 -19.35 -19.16
C ASP A 199 3.66 -19.28 -17.67
N CYS A 200 2.51 -18.70 -17.34
CA CYS A 200 2.04 -18.63 -15.94
C CYS A 200 1.33 -19.91 -15.46
N GLY A 201 1.34 -20.98 -16.26
CA GLY A 201 0.63 -22.22 -15.94
C GLY A 201 -0.86 -21.98 -15.62
N GLN A 202 -1.26 -22.38 -14.40
CA GLN A 202 -2.65 -22.47 -13.94
C GLN A 202 -3.45 -21.17 -14.11
N HIS A 203 -4.76 -21.36 -14.29
CA HIS A 203 -5.77 -20.31 -14.45
C HIS A 203 -6.30 -19.81 -13.09
N ILE A 204 -5.39 -19.36 -12.22
CA ILE A 204 -5.74 -18.74 -10.94
C ILE A 204 -5.73 -17.22 -11.14
N TYR A 205 -6.83 -16.57 -10.77
CA TYR A 205 -7.03 -15.14 -10.94
C TYR A 205 -7.46 -14.48 -9.62
N ALA A 206 -7.08 -13.22 -9.47
CA ALA A 206 -7.56 -12.34 -8.41
C ALA A 206 -7.80 -10.94 -8.98
N VAL A 207 -8.72 -10.19 -8.39
CA VAL A 207 -8.93 -8.78 -8.75
C VAL A 207 -7.97 -7.94 -7.91
N MET A 208 -7.24 -7.05 -8.58
CA MET A 208 -6.36 -6.07 -7.97
C MET A 208 -7.15 -4.85 -7.48
N GLY A 209 -6.88 -4.46 -6.24
CA GLY A 209 -7.45 -3.28 -5.58
C GLY A 209 -8.94 -3.34 -5.34
#